data_AF-A0A9D6MM01-F1
#
_entry.id   AF-A0A9D6MM01-F1
#
_cell.length_a   1.000
_cell.length_b   1.000
_cell.length_c   1.000
_cell.angle_alpha   90.00
_cell.angle_beta   90.00
_cell.angle_gamma   90.00
#
_symmetry.space_group_name_H-M   'P 1'
#
loop_
_entity.id
_entity.type
_entity.pdbx_description
1 polymer ?
#
loop_
_entity_poly.entity_id
_entity_poly.type
_entity_poly.pdbx_seq_one_letter_code
_entity_poly.pdbx_strand_id
1 'polypeptide(L)'
;MPDEKDRYGDKLRDLERAREDKFFAERDRDLVEKMRTQETSKQAADRRTGVHMRCPKCGEGLAAANHFGVTVEECVNCGGMWLDKGELDELAKRESSGWLARYLGRPR
;
A
#
# COMPACT_ATOMS: atom_id res chain seq x y z
N MET A 1 1.33 -49.93 47.90
CA MET A 1 0.22 -49.41 47.07
C MET A 1 0.59 -47.99 46.66
N PRO A 2 1.23 -47.79 45.50
CA PRO A 2 1.63 -46.47 45.06
C PRO A 2 0.61 -45.98 44.03
N ASP A 3 -0.46 -45.29 44.41
CA ASP A 3 -1.30 -44.53 43.44
C ASP A 3 -2.51 -43.89 44.14
N GLU A 4 -2.31 -43.21 45.27
CA GLU A 4 -3.25 -42.15 45.67
C GLU A 4 -2.66 -40.84 45.15
N LYS A 5 -2.64 -40.71 43.81
CA LYS A 5 -2.21 -39.48 43.15
C LYS A 5 -3.02 -38.33 43.74
N ASP A 6 -2.30 -37.29 44.12
CA ASP A 6 -2.83 -36.06 44.70
C ASP A 6 -3.81 -35.38 43.73
N ARG A 7 -5.05 -35.87 43.76
CA ARG A 7 -6.16 -35.49 42.89
C ARG A 7 -6.54 -34.03 43.07
N TYR A 8 -6.15 -33.40 44.18
CA TYR A 8 -6.34 -31.98 44.40
C TYR A 8 -5.21 -31.17 43.74
N GLY A 9 -3.96 -31.63 43.88
CA GLY A 9 -2.81 -31.06 43.19
C GLY A 9 -2.93 -31.09 41.66
N ASP A 10 -3.45 -32.18 41.09
CA ASP A 10 -3.67 -32.29 39.63
C ASP A 10 -4.70 -31.26 39.13
N LYS A 11 -5.82 -31.10 39.83
CA LYS A 11 -6.86 -30.13 39.49
C LYS A 11 -6.37 -28.68 39.56
N LEU A 12 -5.51 -28.38 40.54
CA LEU A 12 -4.90 -27.06 40.67
C LEU A 12 -4.01 -26.72 39.47
N ARG A 13 -3.18 -27.68 39.03
CA ARG A 13 -2.33 -27.53 37.84
C ARG A 13 -3.16 -27.37 36.55
N ASP A 14 -4.26 -28.11 36.42
CA ASP A 14 -5.14 -28.01 35.26
C ASP A 14 -5.83 -26.65 35.18
N LEU A 15 -6.26 -26.10 36.33
CA LEU A 15 -6.85 -24.76 36.40
C LEU A 15 -5.83 -23.66 36.09
N GLU A 16 -4.59 -23.84 36.52
CA GLU A 16 -3.48 -22.93 36.21
C GLU A 16 -3.17 -22.95 34.71
N ARG A 17 -3.01 -24.14 34.12
CA ARG A 17 -2.82 -24.30 32.67
C ARG A 17 -3.96 -23.68 31.87
N ALA A 18 -5.21 -23.94 32.25
CA ALA A 18 -6.36 -23.37 31.57
C ALA A 18 -6.44 -21.83 31.68
N ARG A 19 -5.86 -21.24 32.73
CA ARG A 19 -5.75 -19.78 32.89
C ARG A 19 -4.64 -19.22 32.01
N GLU A 20 -3.49 -19.87 31.98
CA GLU A 20 -2.36 -19.53 31.11
C GLU A 20 -2.77 -19.59 29.63
N ASP A 21 -3.43 -20.67 29.20
CA ASP A 21 -3.91 -20.84 27.83
C ASP A 21 -4.84 -19.70 27.39
N LYS A 22 -5.73 -19.25 28.28
CA LYS A 22 -6.61 -18.10 28.02
C LYS A 22 -5.81 -16.80 27.91
N PHE A 23 -4.86 -16.58 28.82
CA PHE A 23 -4.03 -15.39 28.84
C PHE A 23 -3.18 -15.26 27.55
N PHE A 24 -2.55 -16.36 27.13
CA PHE A 24 -1.76 -16.38 25.90
C PHE A 24 -2.65 -16.19 24.66
N ALA A 25 -3.82 -16.84 24.61
CA ALA A 25 -4.75 -16.67 23.49
C ALA A 25 -5.27 -15.24 23.34
N GLU A 26 -5.53 -14.53 24.44
CA GLU A 26 -5.93 -13.11 24.41
C GLU A 26 -4.79 -12.21 23.92
N ARG A 27 -3.57 -12.45 24.39
CA ARG A 27 -2.39 -11.68 23.96
C ARG A 27 -2.02 -11.90 22.51
N ASP A 28 -2.09 -13.13 22.03
CA ASP A 28 -1.83 -13.47 20.63
C ASP A 28 -2.84 -12.79 19.72
N ARG A 29 -4.13 -12.76 20.10
CA ARG A 29 -5.17 -12.03 19.34
C ARG A 29 -4.85 -10.53 19.24
N ASP A 30 -4.51 -9.89 20.35
CA ASP A 30 -4.17 -8.46 20.37
C ASP A 30 -2.92 -8.15 19.55
N LEU A 31 -1.92 -9.03 19.59
CA LEU A 31 -0.69 -8.86 18.83
C LEU A 31 -0.95 -9.00 17.32
N VAL A 32 -1.78 -9.98 16.92
CA VAL A 32 -2.21 -10.14 15.52
C VAL A 32 -2.98 -8.91 15.04
N GLU A 33 -3.86 -8.33 15.85
CA GLU A 33 -4.59 -7.10 15.50
C GLU A 33 -3.64 -5.89 15.31
N LYS A 34 -2.68 -5.72 16.22
CA LYS A 34 -1.65 -4.67 16.10
C LYS A 34 -0.76 -4.86 14.86
N MET A 35 -0.37 -6.10 14.56
CA MET A 35 0.41 -6.38 13.35
C MET A 35 -0.37 -6.02 12.09
N ARG A 36 -1.66 -6.39 12.00
CA ARG A 36 -2.53 -6.04 10.86
C ARG A 36 -2.67 -4.53 10.68
N THR A 37 -2.90 -3.77 11.75
CA THR A 37 -2.99 -2.30 11.67
C THR A 37 -1.67 -1.67 11.25
N GLN A 38 -0.52 -2.19 11.71
CA GLN A 38 0.79 -1.76 11.23
C GLN A 38 1.03 -2.12 9.76
N GLU A 39 0.61 -3.30 9.32
CA GLU A 39 0.73 -3.72 7.92
C GLU A 39 -0.09 -2.83 6.99
N THR A 40 -1.33 -2.48 7.36
CA THR A 40 -2.16 -1.57 6.56
C THR A 40 -1.55 -0.17 6.43
N SER A 41 -0.96 0.37 7.50
CA SER A 41 -0.30 1.69 7.46
C SER A 41 1.02 1.66 6.67
N LYS A 42 1.81 0.59 6.80
CA LYS A 42 3.00 0.36 5.97
C LYS A 42 2.66 0.18 4.49
N GLN A 43 1.63 -0.59 4.16
CA GLN A 43 1.16 -0.80 2.78
C GLN A 43 0.57 0.48 2.17
N ALA A 44 -0.13 1.31 2.94
CA ALA A 44 -0.61 2.62 2.47
C ALA A 44 0.53 3.60 2.17
N ALA A 45 1.63 3.52 2.93
CA ALA A 45 2.86 4.27 2.62
C ALA A 45 3.56 3.69 1.38
N ASP A 46 3.67 2.36 1.27
CA ASP A 46 4.42 1.69 0.20
C ASP A 46 3.74 1.81 -1.18
N ARG A 47 2.40 1.89 -1.23
CA ARG A 47 1.66 2.20 -2.46
C ARG A 47 2.07 3.53 -3.13
N ARG A 48 2.74 4.43 -2.40
CA ARG A 48 3.26 5.68 -2.94
C ARG A 48 4.74 5.60 -3.35
N THR A 49 5.47 4.55 -2.94
CA THR A 49 6.94 4.49 -3.06
C THR A 49 7.49 3.27 -3.80
N GLY A 50 6.69 2.23 -4.01
CA GLY A 50 7.13 1.03 -4.74
C GLY A 50 7.00 1.18 -6.26
N VAL A 51 8.12 1.14 -6.98
CA VAL A 51 8.25 1.11 -8.46
C VAL A 51 8.08 2.46 -9.19
N HIS A 52 7.38 3.44 -8.62
CA HIS A 52 7.04 4.70 -9.30
C HIS A 52 8.18 5.70 -9.55
N MET A 53 9.40 5.50 -9.01
CA MET A 53 10.50 6.47 -9.18
C MET A 53 11.51 6.10 -10.27
N ARG A 54 11.26 5.03 -11.05
CA ARG A 54 12.18 4.58 -12.11
C ARG A 54 11.44 4.30 -13.41
N CYS A 55 12.03 4.76 -14.50
CA CYS A 55 11.50 4.51 -15.84
C CYS A 55 11.54 3.00 -16.20
N PRO A 56 10.47 2.42 -16.79
CA PRO A 56 10.41 0.98 -17.05
C PRO A 56 11.16 0.60 -18.33
N LYS A 57 11.52 1.61 -19.14
CA LYS A 57 12.22 1.50 -20.41
C LYS A 57 13.74 1.51 -20.22
N CYS A 58 14.25 2.32 -19.30
CA CYS A 58 15.70 2.51 -19.12
C CYS A 58 16.18 2.41 -17.66
N GLY A 59 15.30 2.32 -16.66
CA GLY A 59 15.65 2.17 -15.24
C GLY A 59 16.15 3.44 -14.54
N GLU A 60 16.27 4.55 -15.28
CA GLU A 60 16.73 5.86 -14.79
C GLU A 60 15.66 6.54 -13.92
N GLY A 61 16.08 7.49 -13.09
CA GLY A 61 15.20 8.31 -12.27
C GLY A 61 14.22 9.16 -13.07
N LEU A 62 13.06 9.40 -12.48
CA LEU A 62 12.05 10.32 -12.98
C LEU A 62 12.24 11.70 -12.35
N ALA A 63 12.00 12.75 -13.13
CA ALA A 63 12.05 14.14 -12.69
C ALA A 63 10.68 14.81 -12.93
N ALA A 64 10.27 15.68 -12.00
CA ALA A 64 9.03 16.42 -12.16
C ALA A 64 9.15 17.47 -13.29
N ALA A 65 8.26 17.40 -14.27
CA ALA A 65 8.12 18.32 -15.38
C ALA A 65 6.71 18.92 -15.40
N ASN A 66 6.56 20.15 -15.89
CA ASN A 66 5.26 20.82 -15.98
C ASN A 66 4.79 20.88 -17.43
N HIS A 67 3.69 20.19 -17.74
CA HIS A 67 3.05 20.19 -19.05
C HIS A 67 1.65 20.77 -18.94
N PHE A 68 1.41 21.89 -19.62
CA PHE A 68 0.11 22.57 -19.65
C PHE A 68 -0.47 22.85 -18.24
N GLY A 69 0.39 23.08 -17.25
CA GLY A 69 0.00 23.33 -15.85
C GLY A 69 -0.37 22.07 -15.06
N VAL A 70 -0.01 20.88 -15.55
CA VAL A 70 -0.08 19.60 -14.83
C VAL A 70 1.37 19.16 -14.56
N THR A 71 1.68 18.86 -13.31
CA THR A 71 2.99 18.30 -12.94
C THR A 71 2.95 16.81 -13.25
N VAL A 72 3.88 16.33 -14.08
CA VAL A 72 4.02 14.92 -14.46
C VAL A 72 5.48 14.49 -14.32
N GLU A 73 5.72 13.19 -14.28
CA GLU A 73 7.06 12.63 -14.12
C GLU A 73 7.67 12.28 -15.48
N GLU A 74 8.74 12.98 -15.87
CA GLU A 74 9.47 12.75 -17.11
C GLU A 74 10.81 12.07 -16.84
N CYS A 75 11.12 11.05 -17.64
CA CYS A 75 12.42 10.39 -17.57
C CYS A 75 13.51 11.24 -18.26
N VAL A 76 14.55 11.58 -17.51
CA VAL A 76 15.69 12.40 -17.98
C VAL A 76 16.47 11.82 -19.16
N ASN A 77 16.38 10.51 -19.39
CA ASN A 77 17.16 9.82 -20.43
C ASN A 77 16.35 9.53 -21.69
N CYS A 78 15.12 9.01 -21.54
CA CYS A 78 14.32 8.57 -22.68
C CYS A 78 13.15 9.49 -23.04
N GLY A 79 12.88 10.53 -22.25
CA GLY A 79 11.75 11.44 -22.43
C GLY A 79 10.38 10.78 -22.22
N GLY A 80 10.34 9.61 -21.57
CA GLY A 80 9.09 8.93 -21.25
C GLY A 80 8.34 9.68 -20.16
N MET A 81 7.06 9.98 -20.40
CA MET A 81 6.17 10.58 -19.40
C MET A 81 5.42 9.49 -18.64
N TRP A 82 5.41 9.59 -17.33
CA TRP A 82 4.60 8.80 -16.42
C TRP A 82 3.46 9.66 -15.91
N LEU A 83 2.25 9.13 -16.07
CA LEU A 83 1.02 9.77 -15.65
C LEU A 83 0.18 8.78 -14.87
N ASP A 84 -0.40 9.25 -13.78
CA ASP A 84 -1.50 8.55 -13.11
C ASP A 84 -2.82 8.77 -13.87
N LYS A 85 -3.81 7.91 -13.59
CA LYS A 85 -5.13 7.95 -14.24
C LYS A 85 -5.81 9.33 -14.17
N GLY A 86 -5.60 10.07 -13.07
CA GLY A 86 -6.15 11.42 -12.89
C GLY A 86 -5.43 12.49 -13.72
N GLU A 87 -4.10 12.41 -13.81
CA GLU A 87 -3.25 13.37 -14.52
C GLU A 87 -3.47 13.30 -16.04
N LEU A 88 -3.64 12.08 -16.58
CA LEU A 88 -3.92 11.88 -17.99
C LEU A 88 -5.23 12.54 -18.42
N ASP A 89 -6.29 12.40 -17.62
CA ASP A 89 -7.60 13.00 -17.90
C ASP A 89 -7.53 14.53 -17.85
N GLU A 90 -6.78 15.09 -16.90
CA GLU A 90 -6.56 16.52 -16.80
C GLU A 90 -5.74 17.08 -17.98
N LEU A 91 -4.69 16.37 -18.39
CA LEU A 91 -3.87 16.73 -19.53
C LEU A 91 -4.69 16.70 -20.85
N ALA A 92 -5.47 15.64 -21.07
CA ALA A 92 -6.30 15.47 -22.26
C ALA A 92 -7.39 16.55 -22.39
N LYS A 93 -8.01 16.96 -21.27
CA LYS A 93 -8.98 18.07 -21.23
C LYS A 93 -8.34 19.40 -21.62
N ARG A 94 -7.11 19.66 -21.17
CA ARG A 94 -6.39 20.91 -21.46
C ARG A 94 -5.88 20.95 -22.90
N GLU A 95 -5.39 19.84 -23.45
CA GLU A 95 -4.96 19.74 -24.85
C GLU A 95 -6.13 19.95 -25.84
N SER A 96 -7.26 19.29 -25.60
CA SER A 96 -8.46 19.40 -26.45
C SER A 96 -9.13 20.78 -26.40
N SER A 97 -8.82 21.59 -25.40
CA SER A 97 -9.33 22.97 -25.26
C SER A 97 -8.57 24.01 -26.09
N GLY A 98 -7.47 23.61 -26.75
CA GLY A 98 -6.68 24.50 -27.62
C GLY A 98 -7.45 24.98 -28.85
N TRP A 99 -7.16 26.20 -29.31
CA TRP A 99 -7.78 26.77 -30.52
C TRP A 99 -7.54 25.91 -31.77
N LEU A 100 -6.39 25.22 -31.85
CA LEU A 100 -6.05 24.27 -32.90
C LEU A 100 -6.91 23.01 -32.87
N ALA A 101 -7.17 22.43 -31.70
CA ALA A 101 -8.05 21.28 -31.55
C ALA A 101 -9.50 21.62 -31.95
N ARG A 102 -9.96 22.83 -31.60
CA ARG A 102 -11.26 23.37 -32.04
C ARG A 102 -11.33 23.62 -33.55
N TYR A 103 -10.21 24.00 -34.16
CA TYR A 103 -10.12 24.27 -35.60
C TYR A 103 -10.04 22.99 -36.43
N LEU A 104 -9.27 21.99 -35.98
CA LEU A 104 -9.02 20.74 -36.71
C LEU A 104 -9.99 19.61 -36.36
N GLY A 105 -10.68 19.66 -35.22
CA GLY A 105 -11.54 18.60 -34.71
C GLY A 105 -13.02 18.67 -35.11
N ARG A 106 -13.41 19.58 -36.01
CA ARG A 106 -14.80 19.67 -36.49
C ARG A 106 -15.02 18.65 -37.62
N PRO A 107 -15.81 17.58 -37.42
CA PRO A 107 -16.17 16.70 -38.52
C PRO A 107 -16.97 17.50 -39.56
N ARG A 108 -16.70 17.24 -40.85
CA ARG A 108 -17.39 17.87 -41.98
C ARG A 108 -18.87 17.54 -41.98
#